data_AF-A0A1F9MFW2-F1
#
_entry.id   AF-A0A1F9MFW2-F1
#
_cell.length_a   1.000
_cell.length_b   1.000
_cell.length_c   1.000
_cell.angle_alpha   90.00
_cell.angle_beta   90.00
_cell.angle_gamma   90.00
#
_symmetry.space_group_name_H-M   'P 1'
#
loop_
_entity.id
_entity.type
_entity.pdbx_description
1 polymer ?
#
loop_
_entity_poly.entity_id
_entity_poly.type
_entity_poly.pdbx_seq_one_letter_code
_entity_poly.pdbx_strand_id
1 'polypeptide(L)'
;MKTTFKTITIKSHEQTMDEFAAICDTAIRGEKVNQEEPQYSFTSFEAFRKALTPQRFALLRVIREKRPESIKELAAITHRDMKNISEDVKILLDMDLIEMEKHGKNKAPRLHYDGFRLEVAV
;
A
#
# COMPACT_ATOMS: atom_id res chain seq x y z
N MET A 1 5.65 1.39 -22.70
CA MET A 1 5.44 0.57 -21.48
C MET A 1 4.16 1.08 -20.82
N LYS A 2 3.22 0.23 -20.42
CA LYS A 2 2.03 0.69 -19.68
C LYS A 2 2.48 1.03 -18.26
N THR A 3 2.20 2.26 -17.82
CA THR A 3 2.49 2.71 -16.46
C THR A 3 1.45 2.13 -15.51
N THR A 4 1.88 1.45 -14.44
CA THR A 4 0.98 0.81 -13.47
C THR A 4 0.84 1.70 -12.24
N PHE A 5 -0.38 1.89 -11.74
CA PHE A 5 -0.63 2.67 -10.53
C PHE A 5 -1.46 1.86 -9.54
N LYS A 6 -1.07 1.86 -8.27
CA LYS A 6 -1.96 1.43 -7.18
C LYS A 6 -2.88 2.58 -6.79
N THR A 7 -4.09 2.30 -6.33
CA THR A 7 -4.97 3.34 -5.80
C THR A 7 -5.25 3.06 -4.33
N ILE A 8 -5.11 4.08 -3.49
CA ILE A 8 -5.54 4.08 -2.09
C ILE A 8 -6.79 4.94 -2.02
N THR A 9 -7.86 4.42 -1.41
CA THR A 9 -9.12 5.15 -1.28
C THR A 9 -9.34 5.61 0.14
N ILE A 10 -9.85 6.82 0.32
CA ILE A 10 -10.41 7.28 1.58
C ILE A 10 -11.92 7.37 1.40
N LYS A 11 -12.67 6.60 2.18
CA LYS A 11 -14.13 6.56 2.13
C LYS A 11 -14.69 6.27 3.52
N SER A 12 -15.92 6.69 3.78
CA SER A 12 -16.56 6.46 5.06
C SER A 12 -16.86 4.98 5.29
N HIS A 13 -17.11 4.62 6.55
CA HIS A 13 -17.56 3.27 6.88
C HIS A 13 -18.91 2.95 6.22
N GLU A 14 -19.83 3.93 6.20
CA GLU A 14 -21.14 3.81 5.56
C GLU A 14 -21.00 3.51 4.07
N GLN A 15 -20.16 4.27 3.33
CA GLN A 15 -19.89 4.02 1.91
C GLN A 15 -19.33 2.61 1.67
N THR A 16 -18.46 2.14 2.57
CA THR A 16 -17.92 0.77 2.48
C THR A 16 -19.00 -0.29 2.68
N MET A 17 -19.95 -0.05 3.59
CA MET A 17 -21.07 -0.95 3.83
C MET A 17 -22.10 -0.91 2.69
N ASP A 18 -22.36 0.25 2.11
CA ASP A 18 -23.26 0.41 0.97
C ASP A 18 -22.72 -0.32 -0.26
N GLU A 19 -21.42 -0.16 -0.57
CA GLU A 19 -20.75 -0.90 -1.64
C GLU A 19 -20.81 -2.42 -1.39
N PHE A 20 -20.57 -2.85 -0.15
CA PHE A 20 -20.65 -4.27 0.22
C PHE A 20 -22.07 -4.82 0.05
N ALA A 21 -23.08 -4.09 0.52
CA ALA A 21 -24.48 -4.47 0.38
C ALA A 21 -24.87 -4.59 -1.11
N ALA A 22 -24.45 -3.62 -1.94
CA ALA A 22 -24.69 -3.66 -3.38
C ALA A 22 -24.03 -4.87 -4.07
N ILE A 23 -22.80 -5.23 -3.66
CA ILE A 23 -22.11 -6.43 -4.15
C ILE A 23 -22.87 -7.69 -3.74
N CYS A 24 -23.31 -7.78 -2.48
CA CYS A 24 -24.10 -8.90 -1.98
C CYS A 24 -25.43 -9.04 -2.75
N ASP A 25 -26.16 -7.96 -2.95
CA ASP A 25 -27.42 -7.96 -3.70
C ASP A 25 -27.22 -8.44 -5.14
N THR A 26 -26.15 -7.98 -5.80
CA THR A 26 -25.78 -8.42 -7.15
C THR A 26 -25.51 -9.93 -7.18
N ALA A 27 -24.74 -10.42 -6.21
CA ALA A 27 -24.43 -11.85 -6.09
C ALA A 27 -25.70 -12.69 -5.80
N ILE A 28 -26.60 -12.22 -4.94
CA ILE A 28 -27.86 -12.89 -4.60
C ILE A 28 -28.77 -13.00 -5.85
N ARG A 29 -28.77 -11.98 -6.71
CA ARG A 29 -29.52 -11.98 -7.98
C ARG A 29 -28.91 -12.91 -9.04
N GLY A 30 -27.76 -13.52 -8.77
CA GLY A 30 -27.03 -14.36 -9.73
C GLY A 30 -26.33 -13.57 -10.83
N GLU A 31 -26.20 -12.25 -10.66
CA GLU A 31 -25.52 -11.38 -11.60
C GLU A 31 -23.99 -11.47 -11.39
N LYS A 32 -23.23 -11.19 -12.45
CA LYS A 32 -21.77 -11.26 -12.39
C LYS A 32 -21.23 -10.05 -11.62
N VAL A 33 -20.69 -10.30 -10.43
CA VAL A 33 -19.92 -9.29 -9.69
C VAL A 33 -18.62 -9.01 -10.44
N ASN A 34 -18.38 -7.74 -10.78
CA ASN A 34 -17.09 -7.33 -11.32
C ASN A 34 -16.02 -7.44 -10.24
N GLN A 35 -14.97 -8.21 -10.53
CA GLN A 35 -13.78 -8.27 -9.69
C GLN A 35 -12.95 -7.03 -9.99
N GLU A 36 -13.12 -5.99 -9.19
CA GLU A 36 -12.19 -4.87 -9.17
C GLU A 36 -10.87 -5.31 -8.51
N GLU A 37 -9.77 -4.63 -8.85
CA GLU A 37 -8.50 -4.90 -8.17
C GLU A 37 -8.66 -4.62 -6.66
N PRO A 38 -8.13 -5.49 -5.78
CA PRO A 38 -8.22 -5.28 -4.36
C PRO A 38 -7.60 -3.93 -3.98
N GLN A 39 -8.44 -3.01 -3.50
CA GLN A 39 -8.05 -1.65 -3.20
C GLN A 39 -7.92 -1.49 -1.68
N TYR A 40 -6.77 -1.00 -1.21
CA TYR A 40 -6.60 -0.66 0.19
C TYR A 40 -7.32 0.66 0.50
N SER A 41 -8.21 0.67 1.51
CA SER A 41 -9.00 1.85 1.86
C SER A 41 -8.84 2.28 3.32
N PHE A 42 -8.89 3.58 3.56
CA PHE A 42 -8.91 4.21 4.88
C PHE A 42 -10.27 4.85 5.16
N THR A 43 -10.71 4.79 6.43
CA THR A 43 -11.98 5.38 6.87
C THR A 43 -11.96 6.91 6.96
N SER A 44 -10.77 7.50 6.98
CA SER A 44 -10.60 8.96 7.03
C SER A 44 -9.23 9.40 6.53
N PHE A 45 -9.14 10.67 6.15
CA PHE A 45 -7.86 11.28 5.77
C PHE A 45 -6.87 11.31 6.95
N GLU A 46 -7.36 11.43 8.19
CA GLU A 46 -6.51 11.37 9.37
C GLU A 46 -5.88 9.98 9.56
N ALA A 47 -6.66 8.92 9.37
CA ALA A 47 -6.16 7.54 9.42
C ALA A 47 -5.08 7.31 8.36
N PHE A 48 -5.33 7.76 7.12
CA PHE A 48 -4.34 7.72 6.04
C PHE A 48 -3.06 8.46 6.43
N ARG A 49 -3.15 9.70 6.92
CA ARG A 49 -1.97 10.51 7.28
C ARG A 49 -1.16 9.91 8.44
N LYS A 50 -1.82 9.22 9.38
CA LYS A 50 -1.14 8.48 10.47
C LYS A 50 -0.40 7.25 9.95
N ALA A 51 -0.97 6.57 8.96
CA ALA A 51 -0.35 5.39 8.33
C ALA A 51 0.77 5.77 7.36
N LEU A 52 0.54 6.69 6.43
CA LEU A 52 1.52 7.14 5.43
C LEU A 52 2.18 8.45 5.85
N THR A 53 3.12 8.35 6.79
CA THR A 53 3.88 9.51 7.27
C THR A 53 4.88 10.00 6.22
N PRO A 54 5.38 11.25 6.32
CA PRO A 54 6.41 11.76 5.43
C PRO A 54 7.67 10.88 5.39
N GLN A 55 8.05 10.27 6.51
CA GLN A 55 9.20 9.37 6.58
C GLN A 55 8.96 8.07 5.80
N ARG A 56 7.76 7.48 5.89
CA ARG A 56 7.39 6.28 5.11
C ARG A 56 7.27 6.59 3.63
N PHE A 57 6.74 7.76 3.28
CA PHE A 57 6.71 8.21 1.90
C PHE A 57 8.12 8.41 1.32
N ALA A 58 9.04 9.00 2.10
CA ALA A 58 10.45 9.08 1.72
C ALA A 58 11.08 7.69 1.55
N LEU A 59 10.69 6.72 2.40
CA LEU A 59 11.16 5.34 2.30
C LEU A 59 10.78 4.67 0.97
N LEU A 60 9.55 4.88 0.48
CA LEU A 60 9.10 4.39 -0.83
C LEU A 60 10.00 4.92 -1.97
N ARG A 61 10.40 6.20 -1.91
CA ARG A 61 11.31 6.80 -2.89
C ARG A 61 12.69 6.15 -2.83
N VAL A 62 13.25 5.95 -1.64
CA VAL A 62 14.55 5.29 -1.48
C VAL A 62 14.51 3.85 -2.01
N ILE A 63 13.45 3.09 -1.70
CA ILE A 63 13.29 1.72 -2.20
C ILE A 63 13.24 1.70 -3.74
N ARG A 64 12.53 2.65 -4.35
CA ARG A 64 12.48 2.79 -5.82
C ARG A 64 13.84 3.08 -6.43
N GLU A 65 14.52 4.11 -5.91
CA GLU A 65 15.71 4.69 -6.53
C GLU A 65 16.97 3.86 -6.27
N LYS A 66 17.10 3.34 -5.04
CA LYS A 66 18.32 2.66 -4.59
C LYS A 66 18.19 1.14 -4.61
N ARG A 67 16.96 0.60 -4.71
CA ARG A 67 16.68 -0.85 -4.76
C ARG A 67 17.48 -1.67 -3.71
N PRO A 68 17.37 -1.34 -2.42
CA PRO A 68 18.11 -2.03 -1.37
C PRO A 68 17.84 -3.53 -1.39
N GLU A 69 18.85 -4.34 -1.15
CA GLU A 69 18.80 -5.79 -1.14
C GLU A 69 18.32 -6.37 0.20
N SER A 70 18.17 -5.52 1.21
CA SER A 70 17.66 -5.92 2.53
C SER A 70 17.14 -4.74 3.36
N ILE A 71 16.38 -5.03 4.43
CA ILE A 71 16.00 -4.03 5.45
C ILE A 71 17.24 -3.40 6.09
N LYS A 72 18.30 -4.19 6.33
CA LYS A 72 19.55 -3.71 6.90
C LYS A 72 20.23 -2.68 6.00
N GLU A 73 20.26 -2.94 4.69
CA GLU A 73 20.81 -2.00 3.72
C GLU A 73 19.95 -0.74 3.60
N LEU A 74 18.62 -0.88 3.59
CA LEU A 74 17.71 0.26 3.61
C LEU A 74 17.93 1.17 4.83
N ALA A 75 18.17 0.59 6.01
CA ALA A 75 18.53 1.33 7.21
C ALA A 75 19.87 2.06 7.06
N ALA A 76 20.88 1.42 6.46
CA ALA A 76 22.17 2.03 6.19
C ALA A 76 22.07 3.21 5.22
N ILE A 77 21.32 3.06 4.11
CA ILE A 77 21.12 4.11 3.09
C ILE A 77 20.38 5.32 3.67
N THR A 78 19.39 5.06 4.53
CA THR A 78 18.57 6.13 5.12
C THR A 78 19.19 6.74 6.37
N HIS A 79 20.28 6.17 6.89
CA HIS A 79 20.88 6.54 8.17
C HIS A 79 19.88 6.52 9.34
N ARG A 80 18.94 5.57 9.32
CA ARG A 80 17.90 5.42 10.34
C ARG A 80 18.09 4.10 11.10
N ASP A 81 17.57 4.07 12.32
CA ASP A 81 17.59 2.86 13.14
C ASP A 81 16.85 1.70 12.45
N MET A 82 17.44 0.49 12.52
CA MET A 82 16.93 -0.69 11.81
C MET A 82 15.56 -1.14 12.33
N LYS A 83 15.28 -1.00 13.63
CA LYS A 83 13.98 -1.35 14.22
C LYS A 83 12.90 -0.45 13.65
N ASN A 84 13.15 0.86 13.61
CA ASN A 84 12.21 1.84 13.05
C ASN A 84 11.96 1.58 11.56
N ILE A 85 12.99 1.24 10.78
CA ILE A 85 12.83 0.86 9.37
C ILE A 85 12.02 -0.42 9.23
N SER A 86 12.26 -1.43 10.08
CA SER A 86 11.48 -2.67 10.04
C SER A 86 10.01 -2.45 10.34
N GLU A 87 9.68 -1.57 11.29
CA GLU A 87 8.31 -1.18 11.62
C GLU A 87 7.65 -0.40 10.46
N ASP A 88 8.37 0.54 9.86
CA ASP A 88 7.91 1.29 8.69
C ASP A 88 7.65 0.37 7.48
N VAL A 89 8.56 -0.56 7.21
CA VAL A 89 8.42 -1.57 6.14
C VAL A 89 7.20 -2.45 6.40
N LYS A 90 6.95 -2.87 7.64
CA LYS A 90 5.77 -3.66 7.98
C LYS A 90 4.47 -2.90 7.67
N ILE A 91 4.38 -1.63 8.06
CA ILE A 91 3.19 -0.82 7.78
C ILE A 91 2.98 -0.65 6.27
N LEU A 92 4.06 -0.44 5.50
CA LEU A 92 3.98 -0.33 4.05
C LEU A 92 3.58 -1.65 3.37
N LEU A 93 3.97 -2.80 3.93
CA LEU A 93 3.49 -4.13 3.50
C LEU A 93 2.00 -4.30 3.80
N ASP A 94 1.56 -3.93 5.00
CA ASP A 94 0.16 -4.03 5.41
C ASP A 94 -0.76 -3.15 4.54
N MET A 95 -0.24 -2.02 4.03
CA MET A 95 -0.90 -1.16 3.05
C MET A 95 -0.79 -1.63 1.59
N ASP A 96 -0.14 -2.78 1.35
CA ASP A 96 0.15 -3.32 0.01
C ASP A 96 0.93 -2.33 -0.89
N LEU A 97 1.76 -1.46 -0.29
CA LEU A 97 2.57 -0.48 -1.02
C LEU A 97 3.96 -1.00 -1.37
N ILE A 98 4.41 -2.09 -0.76
CA ILE A 98 5.66 -2.77 -1.10
C ILE A 98 5.46 -4.28 -0.97
N GLU A 99 6.37 -5.04 -1.56
CA GLU A 99 6.47 -6.49 -1.39
C GLU A 99 7.87 -6.86 -0.90
N MET A 100 8.00 -8.03 -0.25
CA MET A 100 9.30 -8.57 0.17
C MET A 100 9.70 -9.72 -0.74
N GLU A 101 10.67 -9.47 -1.61
CA GLU A 101 11.21 -10.49 -2.52
C GLU A 101 12.42 -11.19 -1.92
N LYS A 102 12.63 -12.47 -2.26
CA LYS A 102 13.84 -13.19 -1.87
C LYS A 102 15.03 -12.68 -2.68
N HIS A 103 16.09 -12.26 -2.00
CA HIS A 103 17.36 -11.86 -2.62
C HIS A 103 18.52 -12.57 -1.93
N GLY A 104 18.99 -13.66 -2.54
CA GLY A 104 19.99 -14.55 -1.95
C GLY A 104 19.51 -15.14 -0.61
N LYS A 105 20.19 -14.79 0.48
CA LYS A 105 19.83 -15.18 1.86
C LYS A 105 18.89 -14.20 2.56
N ASN A 106 18.64 -13.03 1.97
CA ASN A 106 17.87 -11.94 2.56
C ASN A 106 16.50 -11.79 1.89
N LYS A 107 15.66 -10.93 2.47
CA LYS A 107 14.46 -10.41 1.81
C LYS A 107 14.62 -8.92 1.53
N ALA A 108 14.30 -8.52 0.31
CA ALA A 108 14.47 -7.17 -0.19
C ALA A 108 13.11 -6.50 -0.42
N PRO A 109 12.90 -5.27 0.04
CA PRO A 109 11.66 -4.54 -0.24
C PRO A 109 11.63 -4.05 -1.69
N ARG A 110 10.47 -4.16 -2.34
CA ARG A 110 10.26 -3.83 -3.76
C ARG A 110 8.93 -3.14 -4.00
N LEU A 111 8.87 -2.34 -5.07
CA LEU A 111 7.64 -1.72 -5.58
C LEU A 111 7.42 -2.19 -7.01
N HIS A 112 6.23 -2.72 -7.31
CA HIS A 112 5.86 -3.28 -8.63
C HIS A 112 4.90 -2.40 -9.44
N TYR A 113 4.71 -1.15 -9.03
CA TYR A 113 3.93 -0.12 -9.73
C TYR A 113 4.85 1.05 -10.10
N ASP A 114 4.37 2.14 -10.69
CA ASP A 114 5.16 3.34 -11.00
C ASP A 114 4.81 4.52 -10.10
N GLY A 115 3.55 4.59 -9.66
CA GLY A 115 3.08 5.51 -8.63
C GLY A 115 1.82 5.00 -7.95
N PHE A 116 1.30 5.76 -6.99
CA PHE A 116 -0.02 5.50 -6.44
C PHE A 116 -0.89 6.75 -6.51
N ARG A 117 -2.20 6.55 -6.65
CA ARG A 117 -3.23 7.58 -6.60
C ARG A 117 -3.91 7.56 -5.24
N LEU A 118 -4.32 8.73 -4.78
CA LEU A 118 -5.19 8.88 -3.62
C LEU A 118 -6.55 9.33 -4.14
N GLU A 119 -7.58 8.53 -3.93
CA GLU A 119 -8.97 8.87 -4.21
C GLU A 119 -9.67 9.17 -2.88
N VAL A 120 -10.38 10.29 -2.81
CA VAL A 120 -11.05 10.74 -1.59
C VAL A 120 -12.53 10.91 -1.91
N ALA A 121 -13.34 10.00 -1.40
CA ALA A 121 -14.79 10.10 -1.43
C ALA A 121 -15.23 10.79 -0.13
N VAL A 122 -15.74 12.02 -0.26
CA VAL A 122 -16.30 12.82 0.84
C VAL A 122 -17.79 13.01 0.66
#